data_AF-A0AA96Z9J0-F1
#
_entry.id   AF-A0AA96Z9J0-F1
#
_cell.length_a   1.000
_cell.length_b   1.000
_cell.length_c   1.000
_cell.angle_alpha   90.00
_cell.angle_beta   90.00
_cell.angle_gamma   90.00
#
_symmetry.space_group_name_H-M   'P 1'
#
loop_
_entity.id
_entity.type
_entity.pdbx_description
1 polymer ?
#
loop_
_entity_poly.entity_id
_entity_poly.type
_entity_poly.pdbx_seq_one_letter_code
_entity_poly.pdbx_strand_id
1 'polypeptide(L)'
;MHGKGVNRSFPRSKKGSLTSRMAYYLMKEFLNNVDLAIDFHTGGSQRNNFPKIRYKPEDARGFELAKIFNTPLIFNSKLIPKSFKNQCYKNNILVIVYEGGESLRLEENVTQLGINGKPRILK
;
A
#
# COMPACT_ATOMS: atom_id res chain seq x y z
N MET A 1 -21.68 -7.52 -9.83
CA MET A 1 -21.36 -6.62 -8.69
C MET A 1 -20.02 -5.95 -8.95
N HIS A 2 -20.00 -4.65 -9.30
CA HIS A 2 -18.75 -3.90 -9.40
C HIS A 2 -18.21 -3.64 -7.99
N GLY A 3 -17.35 -4.52 -7.48
CA GLY A 3 -16.67 -4.34 -6.20
C GLY A 3 -15.77 -3.11 -6.27
N LYS A 4 -16.23 -1.95 -5.78
CA LYS A 4 -15.37 -0.79 -5.57
C LYS A 4 -14.29 -1.19 -4.57
N GLY A 5 -13.05 -1.33 -5.03
CA GLY A 5 -11.93 -1.70 -4.17
C GLY A 5 -11.83 -0.81 -2.92
N VAL A 6 -11.41 -1.39 -1.80
CA VAL A 6 -11.20 -0.67 -0.54
C VAL A 6 -10.26 0.53 -0.77
N ASN A 7 -9.30 0.43 -1.68
CA ASN A 7 -8.35 1.51 -1.99
C ASN A 7 -8.91 2.69 -2.83
N ARG A 8 -10.24 2.82 -2.91
CA ARG A 8 -10.98 4.01 -3.39
C ARG A 8 -11.99 4.52 -2.37
N SER A 9 -11.83 4.05 -1.15
CA SER A 9 -12.83 4.12 -0.11
C SER A 9 -12.32 4.90 1.11
N PHE A 10 -11.19 5.62 1.03
CA PHE A 10 -10.61 6.25 2.22
C PHE A 10 -10.87 7.76 2.32
N PRO A 11 -11.11 8.32 3.53
CA PRO A 11 -11.24 7.64 4.83
C PRO A 11 -12.67 7.10 5.06
N ARG A 12 -13.64 7.54 4.24
CA ARG A 12 -15.07 7.19 4.24
C ARG A 12 -15.82 7.42 5.57
N SER A 13 -17.07 6.94 5.62
CA SER A 13 -18.09 7.24 6.62
C SER A 13 -18.43 6.03 7.50
N LYS A 14 -18.61 6.30 8.81
CA LYS A 14 -19.12 5.37 9.83
C LYS A 14 -20.50 4.78 9.49
N LYS A 15 -21.31 5.49 8.70
CA LYS A 15 -22.69 5.08 8.30
C LYS A 15 -22.79 4.62 6.84
N GLY A 16 -21.68 4.53 6.11
CA GLY A 16 -21.68 4.11 4.70
C GLY A 16 -21.74 2.59 4.49
N SER A 17 -21.40 2.15 3.27
CA SER A 17 -21.30 0.73 2.92
C SER A 17 -20.31 -0.04 3.82
N LEU A 18 -20.30 -1.38 3.78
CA LEU A 18 -19.34 -2.16 4.59
C LEU A 18 -17.88 -1.73 4.38
N THR A 19 -17.45 -1.64 3.12
CA THR A 19 -16.13 -1.12 2.72
C THR A 19 -15.89 0.31 3.21
N SER A 20 -16.95 1.11 3.38
CA SER A 20 -16.89 2.46 3.98
C SER A 20 -16.53 2.43 5.44
N ARG A 21 -17.22 1.59 6.19
CA ARG A 21 -17.03 1.50 7.63
C ARG A 21 -15.67 0.89 7.94
N MET A 22 -15.23 -0.10 7.18
CA MET A 22 -13.88 -0.67 7.31
C MET A 22 -12.79 0.39 7.11
N ALA A 23 -12.85 1.18 6.04
CA ALA A 23 -11.88 2.27 5.81
C ALA A 23 -11.92 3.32 6.94
N TYR A 24 -13.11 3.66 7.43
CA TYR A 24 -13.28 4.61 8.53
C TYR A 24 -12.62 4.12 9.82
N TYR A 25 -12.89 2.87 10.23
CA TYR A 25 -12.30 2.31 11.45
C TYR A 25 -10.81 2.02 11.31
N LEU A 26 -10.33 1.65 10.11
CA LEU A 26 -8.88 1.52 9.88
C LEU A 26 -8.17 2.86 10.16
N MET A 27 -8.71 3.95 9.62
CA MET A 27 -8.19 5.29 9.86
C MET A 27 -8.33 5.75 11.32
N LYS A 28 -9.47 5.48 11.95
CA LYS A 28 -9.76 5.96 13.31
C LYS A 28 -8.99 5.21 14.40
N GLU A 29 -8.89 3.89 14.28
CA GLU A 29 -8.39 3.03 15.37
C GLU A 29 -6.90 2.69 15.22
N PHE A 30 -6.40 2.58 13.98
CA PHE A 30 -5.03 2.11 13.74
C PHE A 30 -4.07 3.22 13.33
N LEU A 31 -4.49 4.16 12.48
CA LEU A 31 -3.53 5.11 11.91
C LEU A 31 -2.91 6.06 12.92
N ASN A 32 -3.59 6.39 14.02
CA ASN A 32 -3.01 7.25 15.06
C ASN A 32 -1.92 6.57 15.89
N ASN A 33 -1.70 5.27 15.71
CA ASN A 33 -0.77 4.47 16.51
C ASN A 33 0.42 3.96 15.69
N VAL A 34 0.62 4.46 14.47
CA VAL A 34 1.68 4.01 13.56
C VAL A 34 2.39 5.17 12.88
N ASP A 35 3.72 5.07 12.75
CA ASP A 35 4.54 6.06 12.04
C ASP A 35 4.80 5.67 10.57
N LEU A 36 4.60 4.39 10.25
CA LEU A 36 4.89 3.79 8.96
C LEU A 36 3.82 2.75 8.59
N ALA A 37 3.44 2.71 7.32
CA ALA A 37 2.70 1.59 6.76
C ALA A 37 3.32 1.07 5.45
N ILE A 38 3.20 -0.24 5.24
CA ILE A 38 3.59 -0.94 4.02
C ILE A 38 2.31 -1.56 3.44
N ASP A 39 1.88 -1.08 2.27
CA ASP A 39 0.63 -1.51 1.62
C ASP A 39 0.94 -2.52 0.51
N PHE A 40 0.45 -3.75 0.61
CA PHE A 40 0.75 -4.86 -0.29
C PHE A 40 -0.35 -5.06 -1.33
N HIS A 41 -0.01 -4.93 -2.61
CA HIS A 41 -0.94 -5.05 -3.73
C HIS A 41 -0.46 -6.13 -4.71
N THR A 42 -1.40 -6.84 -5.31
CA THR A 42 -1.18 -7.69 -6.48
C THR A 42 -1.79 -7.07 -7.73
N GLY A 43 -1.47 -7.59 -8.90
CA GLY A 43 -2.18 -7.23 -10.12
C GLY A 43 -3.64 -7.70 -10.08
N GLY A 44 -4.56 -6.82 -10.46
CA GLY A 44 -5.99 -7.13 -10.51
C GLY A 44 -6.41 -7.75 -11.85
N SER A 45 -7.40 -8.65 -11.80
CA SER A 45 -7.86 -9.40 -12.98
C SER A 45 -6.72 -10.27 -13.57
N GLN A 46 -6.49 -10.26 -14.88
CA GLN A 46 -5.41 -11.03 -15.54
C GLN A 46 -4.09 -10.24 -15.68
N ARG A 47 -3.83 -9.29 -14.77
CA ARG A 47 -2.59 -8.50 -14.81
C ARG A 47 -1.58 -9.11 -13.84
N ASN A 48 -0.39 -9.38 -14.33
CA ASN A 48 0.76 -9.69 -13.50
C ASN A 48 1.62 -8.44 -13.30
N ASN A 49 1.80 -8.03 -12.05
CA ASN A 49 2.69 -6.94 -11.68
C ASN A 49 4.10 -7.47 -11.47
N PHE A 50 5.07 -6.96 -12.22
CA PHE A 50 6.48 -7.20 -11.87
C PHE A 50 6.80 -6.58 -10.49
N PRO A 51 7.56 -7.29 -9.61
CA PRO A 51 7.85 -6.83 -8.25
C PRO A 51 8.46 -5.44 -8.20
N LYS A 52 7.80 -4.53 -7.50
CA LYS A 52 8.22 -3.13 -7.39
C LYS A 52 7.74 -2.47 -6.12
N ILE A 53 8.49 -1.47 -5.66
CA ILE A 53 8.05 -0.53 -4.62
C ILE A 53 7.63 0.79 -5.25
N ARG A 54 6.56 1.36 -4.72
CA ARG A 54 6.11 2.71 -5.06
C ARG A 54 6.13 3.61 -3.84
N TYR A 55 6.65 4.82 -4.04
CA TYR A 55 6.67 5.88 -3.04
C TYR A 55 6.12 7.18 -3.63
N LYS A 56 5.89 8.20 -2.79
CA LYS A 56 5.45 9.53 -3.25
C LYS A 56 6.65 10.29 -3.84
N PRO A 57 6.53 10.97 -5.00
CA PRO A 57 7.56 11.88 -5.47
C PRO A 57 7.95 12.90 -4.39
N GLU A 58 9.24 13.22 -4.31
CA GLU A 58 9.84 14.18 -3.36
C GLU A 58 9.78 13.73 -1.88
N ASP A 59 9.34 12.50 -1.60
CA ASP A 59 9.43 11.92 -0.26
C ASP A 59 10.77 11.18 -0.11
N ALA A 60 11.77 11.88 0.42
CA ALA A 60 13.13 11.34 0.58
C ALA A 60 13.17 10.11 1.49
N ARG A 61 12.40 10.12 2.59
CA ARG A 61 12.29 8.97 3.51
C ARG A 61 11.60 7.79 2.81
N GLY A 62 10.54 8.05 2.05
CA GLY A 62 9.86 7.02 1.25
C GLY A 62 10.79 6.36 0.21
N PHE A 63 11.67 7.15 -0.40
CA PHE A 63 12.68 6.63 -1.33
C PHE A 63 13.74 5.78 -0.63
N GLU A 64 14.22 6.21 0.53
CA GLU A 64 15.17 5.45 1.35
C GLU A 64 14.58 4.09 1.77
N LEU A 65 13.35 4.08 2.29
CA LEU A 65 12.65 2.84 2.64
C LEU A 65 12.44 1.94 1.43
N ALA A 66 12.17 2.50 0.25
CA ALA A 66 12.06 1.72 -0.97
C ALA A 66 13.38 1.03 -1.35
N LYS A 67 14.52 1.70 -1.17
CA LYS A 67 15.85 1.10 -1.35
C LYS A 67 16.12 0.00 -0.34
N ILE A 68 15.78 0.23 0.92
CA ILE A 68 15.96 -0.75 2.01
C ILE A 68 15.10 -2.00 1.78
N PHE A 69 13.85 -1.82 1.33
CA PHE A 69 12.96 -2.94 0.98
C PHE A 69 13.61 -3.83 -0.09
N ASN A 70 14.33 -3.22 -1.04
CA ASN A 70 15.18 -3.88 -2.03
C ASN A 70 14.39 -4.82 -2.97
N THR A 71 13.41 -4.25 -3.67
CA THR A 71 12.77 -4.86 -4.84
C THR A 71 13.54 -4.54 -6.13
N PRO A 72 13.39 -5.36 -7.19
CA PRO A 72 14.03 -5.11 -8.50
C PRO A 72 13.77 -3.73 -9.09
N LEU A 73 12.56 -3.18 -8.89
CA LEU A 73 12.18 -1.87 -9.41
C LEU A 73 11.66 -0.96 -8.30
N ILE A 74 11.95 0.34 -8.42
CA ILE A 74 11.45 1.40 -7.54
C ILE A 74 10.85 2.50 -8.42
N PHE A 75 9.60 2.87 -8.15
CA PHE A 75 8.89 3.91 -8.89
C PHE A 75 8.38 5.02 -7.98
N ASN A 76 8.55 6.27 -8.42
CA ASN A 76 7.79 7.37 -7.84
C ASN A 76 6.35 7.35 -8.40
N SER A 77 5.37 7.74 -7.59
CA SER A 77 3.98 7.80 -8.06
C SER A 77 3.14 8.80 -7.27
N LYS A 78 2.41 9.64 -8.01
CA LYS A 78 1.50 10.63 -7.44
C LYS A 78 0.47 9.96 -6.51
N LEU A 79 0.02 10.72 -5.51
CA LEU A 79 -1.05 10.30 -4.62
C LEU A 79 -2.36 10.23 -5.40
N ILE A 80 -3.09 9.12 -5.26
CA ILE A 80 -4.41 8.99 -5.86
C ILE A 80 -5.44 9.42 -4.81
N PRO A 81 -6.34 10.39 -5.11
CA PRO A 81 -7.38 10.79 -4.18
C PRO A 81 -8.20 9.61 -3.68
N LYS A 82 -8.59 9.66 -2.40
CA LYS A 82 -9.40 8.61 -1.72
C LYS A 82 -8.75 7.22 -1.64
N SER A 83 -7.43 7.14 -1.86
CA SER A 83 -6.62 5.95 -1.56
C SER A 83 -6.12 5.95 -0.11
N PHE A 84 -5.71 4.77 0.37
CA PHE A 84 -5.09 4.58 1.66
C PHE A 84 -3.80 5.42 1.79
N LYS A 85 -2.90 5.29 0.81
CA LYS A 85 -1.66 6.09 0.72
C LYS A 85 -1.91 7.60 0.82
N ASN A 86 -2.94 8.10 0.14
CA ASN A 86 -3.30 9.51 0.20
C ASN A 86 -3.79 9.94 1.60
N GLN A 87 -4.49 9.08 2.33
CA GLN A 87 -4.89 9.40 3.70
C GLN A 87 -3.74 9.29 4.69
N CYS A 88 -2.86 8.28 4.56
CA CYS A 88 -1.65 8.17 5.38
C CYS A 88 -0.82 9.46 5.27
N TYR A 89 -0.57 9.91 4.03
CA TYR A 89 0.18 11.14 3.77
C TYR A 89 -0.47 12.37 4.44
N LYS A 90 -1.80 12.49 4.40
CA LYS A 90 -2.52 13.61 5.05
C LYS A 90 -2.44 13.58 6.58
N ASN A 91 -2.13 12.43 7.17
CA ASN A 91 -1.95 12.25 8.61
C ASN A 91 -0.46 12.14 8.98
N ASN A 92 0.46 12.57 8.11
CA ASN A 92 1.91 12.51 8.30
C ASN A 92 2.48 11.10 8.54
N ILE A 93 1.79 10.07 8.04
CA ILE A 93 2.23 8.67 8.13
C ILE A 93 2.97 8.30 6.85
N LEU A 94 4.20 7.83 7.00
CA LEU A 94 5.01 7.39 5.87
C LEU A 94 4.43 6.12 5.25
N VAL A 95 4.34 6.06 3.93
CA VAL A 95 3.83 4.88 3.22
C VAL A 95 4.67 4.53 2.01
N ILE A 96 4.96 3.24 1.89
CA ILE A 96 5.42 2.61 0.65
C ILE A 96 4.43 1.53 0.23
N VAL A 97 4.31 1.30 -1.08
CA VAL A 97 3.41 0.28 -1.64
C VAL A 97 4.24 -0.76 -2.36
N TYR A 98 4.11 -2.01 -1.95
CA TYR A 98 4.66 -3.15 -2.69
C TYR A 98 3.63 -3.63 -3.71
N GLU A 99 4.02 -3.72 -4.98
CA GLU A 99 3.20 -4.30 -6.03
C GLU A 99 3.92 -5.50 -6.64
N GLY A 100 3.29 -6.68 -6.68
CA GLY A 100 3.87 -7.86 -7.29
C GLY A 100 2.86 -8.99 -7.51
N GLY A 101 3.05 -9.75 -8.59
CA GLY A 101 2.26 -10.93 -8.90
C GLY A 101 0.87 -10.60 -9.43
N GLU A 102 0.02 -11.62 -9.51
CA GLU A 102 -1.34 -11.55 -10.04
C GLU A 102 -2.39 -12.00 -9.01
N SER A 103 -3.67 -11.75 -9.32
CA SER A 103 -4.78 -12.22 -8.50
C SER A 103 -4.94 -13.74 -8.63
N LEU A 104 -5.31 -14.41 -7.54
CA LEU A 104 -5.65 -15.86 -7.50
C LEU A 104 -4.48 -16.82 -7.83
N ARG A 105 -3.25 -16.33 -8.00
CA ARG A 105 -2.06 -17.15 -8.18
C ARG A 105 -0.94 -16.65 -7.30
N LEU A 106 -0.31 -17.60 -6.60
CA LEU A 106 0.86 -17.33 -5.78
C LEU A 106 2.11 -17.63 -6.58
N GLU A 107 2.92 -16.60 -6.77
CA GLU A 107 4.26 -16.72 -7.32
C GLU A 107 5.26 -16.69 -6.17
N GLU A 108 6.01 -17.78 -6.00
CA GLU A 108 6.89 -17.95 -4.84
C GLU A 108 7.95 -16.86 -4.76
N ASN A 109 8.64 -16.58 -5.87
CA ASN A 109 9.67 -15.52 -5.93
C ASN A 109 9.13 -14.14 -5.54
N VAL A 110 7.94 -13.78 -6.05
CA VAL A 110 7.27 -12.51 -5.72
C VAL A 110 6.87 -12.47 -4.24
N THR A 111 6.37 -13.58 -3.72
CA THR A 111 5.95 -13.70 -2.33
C THR A 111 7.14 -13.56 -1.38
N GLN A 112 8.25 -14.24 -1.69
CA GLN A 112 9.49 -14.18 -0.92
C GLN A 112 10.10 -12.78 -0.91
N LEU A 113 10.07 -12.04 -2.03
CA LEU A 113 10.50 -10.64 -2.06
C LEU A 113 9.68 -9.77 -1.11
N GLY A 114 8.35 -9.94 -1.09
CA GLY A 114 7.47 -9.23 -0.18
C GLY A 114 7.70 -9.57 1.30
N ILE A 115 7.96 -10.85 1.60
CA ILE A 115 8.25 -11.33 2.97
C ILE A 115 9.59 -10.78 3.45
N ASN A 116 10.64 -10.89 2.64
CA ASN A 116 12.00 -10.51 3.01
C ASN A 116 12.25 -9.00 3.04
N GLY A 117 11.43 -8.21 2.33
CA GLY A 117 11.51 -6.74 2.36
C GLY A 117 11.05 -6.12 3.67
N LYS A 118 10.03 -6.70 4.32
CA LYS A 118 9.48 -6.21 5.61
C LYS A 118 10.52 -6.10 6.74
N PRO A 119 11.25 -7.17 7.10
CA PRO A 119 12.20 -7.11 8.22
C PRO A 119 13.39 -6.20 7.94
N ARG A 120 13.69 -5.85 6.67
CA ARG A 120 14.78 -4.91 6.36
C ARG A 120 14.45 -3.48 6.80
N ILE A 121 13.17 -3.12 6.82
CA ILE A 121 12.72 -1.79 7.24
C ILE A 121 12.59 -1.67 8.77
N LEU A 122 12.32 -2.78 9.45
CA LEU A 122 12.07 -2.80 10.89
C LEU A 122 13.34 -3.08 11.74
N LYS A 123 14.49 -3.25 11.09
CA LYS A 123 15.80 -3.38 11.74
C LYS A 123 16.41 -2.01 11.95
#